data_AF-B3QQN2-F1
#
_entry.id   AF-B3QQN2-F1
#
_cell.length_a   1.000
_cell.length_b   1.000
_cell.length_c   1.000
_cell.angle_alpha   90.00
_cell.angle_beta   90.00
_cell.angle_gamma   90.00
#
_symmetry.space_group_name_H-M   'P 1'
#
loop_
_entity.id
_entity.type
_entity.pdbx_description
1 polymer ?
#
loop_
_entity_poly.entity_id
_entity_poly.type
_entity_poly.pdbx_seq_one_letter_code
_entity_poly.pdbx_strand_id
1 'polypeptide(L)'
;MKIHLGTVDLAGKGPGTFSMGTFKLSKDYRIDIFSSARQFLAAAEFCLNNGEIIEGKPMLLVPGVVCAAFACELCLKWLIYNETEEEVKGHRLTELYGLLSQDMQNHISAFQSAFSDFLQRNDDVFIKARYHHESELFAFRETEILQFAQFLVSTMESKNESA
;
A
#
# COMPACT_ATOMS: atom_id res chain seq x y z
N MET A 1 -12.21 28.24 -20.26
CA MET A 1 -10.77 28.19 -20.59
C MET A 1 -10.53 26.99 -21.51
N LYS A 2 -10.24 27.21 -22.79
CA LYS A 2 -9.94 26.12 -23.73
C LYS A 2 -8.45 25.81 -23.64
N ILE A 3 -8.09 24.65 -23.12
CA ILE A 3 -6.71 24.19 -23.10
C ILE A 3 -6.44 23.49 -24.44
N HIS A 4 -5.50 24.03 -25.20
CA HIS A 4 -5.08 23.47 -26.48
C HIS A 4 -4.14 22.29 -26.18
N LEU A 5 -4.69 21.05 -26.18
CA LEU A 5 -3.84 19.87 -26.23
C LEU A 5 -3.25 19.77 -27.65
N GLY A 6 -1.93 19.74 -27.73
CA GLY A 6 -1.20 19.63 -28.99
C GLY A 6 -1.67 18.43 -29.83
N THR A 7 -1.49 18.54 -31.14
CA THR A 7 -1.84 17.52 -32.12
C THR A 7 -1.09 16.22 -31.85
N VAL A 8 -1.85 15.13 -31.73
CA VAL A 8 -1.36 13.77 -31.56
C VAL A 8 -0.89 13.25 -32.93
N ASP A 9 0.39 12.93 -33.05
CA ASP A 9 0.92 12.14 -34.16
C ASP A 9 1.04 10.68 -33.72
N LEU A 10 0.15 9.83 -34.24
CA LEU A 10 0.12 8.38 -34.00
C LEU A 10 1.12 7.60 -34.90
N ALA A 11 1.92 8.29 -35.72
CA ALA A 11 2.72 7.66 -36.77
C ALA A 11 4.24 7.59 -36.50
N GLY A 12 4.68 7.72 -35.25
CA GLY A 12 5.98 7.19 -34.80
C GLY A 12 7.21 7.60 -35.62
N LYS A 13 7.49 8.91 -35.75
CA LYS A 13 8.74 9.40 -36.36
C LYS A 13 9.35 10.57 -35.58
N GLY A 14 9.90 10.33 -34.38
CA GLY A 14 10.69 11.33 -33.65
C GLY A 14 10.97 10.98 -32.18
N PRO A 15 12.02 11.54 -31.56
CA PRO A 15 12.74 10.95 -30.43
C PRO A 15 12.04 11.17 -29.09
N GLY A 16 12.09 10.15 -28.24
CA GLY A 16 11.56 10.17 -26.87
C GLY A 16 10.54 9.06 -26.66
N THR A 17 11.02 7.88 -26.26
CA THR A 17 10.16 6.84 -25.69
C THR A 17 9.60 7.37 -24.37
N PHE A 18 8.38 7.93 -24.43
CA PHE A 18 7.59 8.24 -23.24
C PHE A 18 6.95 6.93 -22.77
N SER A 19 7.42 6.37 -21.65
CA SER A 19 6.64 5.36 -20.94
C SER A 19 5.47 6.07 -20.27
N MET A 20 4.28 5.88 -20.82
CA MET A 20 3.02 6.44 -20.31
C MET A 20 2.91 6.17 -18.81
N GLY A 21 3.01 7.23 -18.00
CA GLY A 21 2.73 7.17 -16.56
C GLY A 21 1.27 6.81 -16.33
N THR A 22 1.01 6.04 -15.28
CA THR A 22 -0.30 5.48 -14.90
C THR A 22 -1.45 6.48 -15.04
N PHE A 23 -2.36 6.20 -15.97
CA PHE A 23 -3.68 6.81 -16.05
C PHE A 23 -4.48 6.41 -14.80
N LYS A 24 -5.30 7.31 -14.22
CA LYS A 24 -6.19 6.97 -13.11
C LYS A 24 -7.05 5.76 -13.55
N LEU A 25 -6.81 4.58 -12.98
CA LEU A 25 -7.18 3.31 -13.62
C LEU A 25 -8.70 3.08 -13.64
N SER A 26 -9.44 3.74 -12.73
CA SER A 26 -10.91 3.75 -12.71
C SER A 26 -11.47 5.09 -12.22
N LYS A 27 -12.70 5.42 -12.64
CA LYS A 27 -13.50 6.49 -12.00
C LYS A 27 -14.02 6.07 -10.62
N ASP A 28 -14.07 4.77 -10.38
CA ASP A 28 -14.52 4.16 -9.14
C ASP A 28 -13.36 4.11 -8.12
N TYR A 29 -13.53 4.80 -7.00
CA TYR A 29 -12.58 4.86 -5.89
C TYR A 29 -12.27 3.48 -5.32
N ARG A 30 -13.28 2.61 -5.19
CA ARG A 30 -13.15 1.28 -4.62
C ARG A 30 -12.19 0.42 -5.45
N ILE A 31 -12.36 0.45 -6.78
CA ILE A 31 -11.51 -0.31 -7.72
C ILE A 31 -10.08 0.25 -7.73
N ASP A 32 -9.94 1.57 -7.67
CA ASP A 32 -8.63 2.25 -7.72
C ASP A 32 -7.79 1.91 -6.48
N ILE A 33 -8.38 1.98 -5.28
CA ILE A 33 -7.71 1.58 -4.04
C ILE A 33 -7.40 0.09 -4.03
N PHE A 34 -8.34 -0.77 -4.44
CA PHE A 34 -8.11 -2.22 -4.48
C PHE A 34 -6.92 -2.58 -5.36
N SER A 35 -6.89 -2.02 -6.58
CA SER A 35 -5.79 -2.22 -7.52
C SER A 35 -4.47 -1.66 -6.98
N SER A 36 -4.51 -0.47 -6.38
CA SER A 36 -3.32 0.16 -5.80
C SER A 36 -2.75 -0.65 -4.64
N ALA A 37 -3.57 -1.14 -3.71
CA ALA A 37 -3.13 -1.96 -2.59
C ALA A 37 -2.36 -3.21 -3.07
N ARG A 38 -2.88 -3.90 -4.11
CA ARG A 38 -2.22 -5.05 -4.72
C ARG A 38 -0.89 -4.69 -5.38
N GLN A 39 -0.82 -3.57 -6.09
CA GLN A 39 0.41 -3.11 -6.73
C GLN A 39 1.49 -2.78 -5.70
N PHE A 40 1.13 -2.12 -4.59
CA PHE A 40 2.07 -1.82 -3.51
C PHE A 40 2.50 -3.08 -2.76
N LEU A 41 1.62 -4.05 -2.55
CA LEU A 41 2.03 -5.34 -1.99
C LEU A 41 3.04 -6.05 -2.91
N ALA A 42 2.75 -6.14 -4.22
CA ALA A 42 3.67 -6.75 -5.18
C ALA A 42 5.04 -6.06 -5.22
N ALA A 43 5.06 -4.73 -5.13
CA ALA A 43 6.30 -3.96 -5.02
C ALA A 43 7.05 -4.25 -3.71
N ALA A 44 6.33 -4.40 -2.59
CA ALA A 44 6.93 -4.77 -1.31
C ALA A 44 7.55 -6.17 -1.36
N GLU A 45 6.84 -7.16 -1.89
CA GLU A 45 7.34 -8.53 -2.06
C GLU A 45 8.58 -8.56 -2.96
N PHE A 46 8.58 -7.81 -4.05
CA PHE A 46 9.75 -7.69 -4.91
C PHE A 46 10.96 -7.15 -4.15
N CYS A 47 10.77 -6.07 -3.39
CA CYS A 47 11.84 -5.42 -2.65
C CYS A 47 12.40 -6.26 -1.50
N LEU A 48 11.52 -7.00 -0.80
CA LEU A 48 11.86 -7.69 0.45
C LEU A 48 12.19 -9.18 0.27
N ASN A 49 11.61 -9.86 -0.72
CA ASN A 49 11.81 -11.30 -0.93
C ASN A 49 12.70 -11.62 -2.15
N ASN A 50 12.61 -10.81 -3.20
CA ASN A 50 13.26 -11.07 -4.49
C ASN A 50 14.41 -10.10 -4.81
N GLY A 51 14.79 -9.26 -3.84
CA GLY A 51 16.00 -8.46 -3.92
C GLY A 51 17.21 -9.39 -3.81
N GLU A 52 17.55 -10.09 -4.92
CA GLU A 52 18.80 -10.81 -5.01
C GLU A 52 19.93 -9.88 -4.56
N ILE A 53 20.78 -10.35 -3.66
CA ILE A 53 22.07 -9.72 -3.36
C ILE A 53 22.95 -9.96 -4.60
N ILE A 54 22.62 -9.26 -5.69
CA ILE A 54 23.49 -9.16 -6.85
C ILE A 54 24.63 -8.26 -6.40
N GLU A 55 25.87 -8.73 -6.50
CA GLU A 55 27.05 -7.91 -6.21
C GLU A 55 26.90 -6.52 -6.85
N GLY A 56 26.93 -5.48 -6.01
CA GLY A 56 26.83 -4.09 -6.46
C GLY A 56 25.42 -3.52 -6.58
N LYS A 57 24.33 -4.24 -6.25
CA LYS A 57 22.97 -3.66 -6.15
C LYS A 57 22.55 -3.44 -4.70
N PRO A 58 22.00 -2.26 -4.37
CA PRO A 58 21.52 -1.98 -3.02
C PRO A 58 20.27 -2.80 -2.70
N MET A 59 20.20 -3.33 -1.48
CA MET A 59 18.97 -3.92 -0.94
C MET A 59 17.87 -2.86 -0.85
N LEU A 60 16.68 -3.16 -1.36
CA LEU A 60 15.55 -2.23 -1.41
C LEU A 60 14.70 -2.28 -0.14
N LEU A 61 15.33 -2.39 1.04
CA LEU A 61 14.65 -2.58 2.32
C LEU A 61 13.66 -1.43 2.62
N VAL A 62 14.15 -0.20 2.59
CA VAL A 62 13.33 0.98 2.90
C VAL A 62 12.15 1.12 1.91
N PRO A 63 12.36 1.08 0.58
CA PRO A 63 11.25 1.03 -0.38
C PRO A 63 10.26 -0.10 -0.10
N GLY A 64 10.75 -1.29 0.24
CA GLY A 64 9.91 -2.45 0.54
C GLY A 64 9.00 -2.23 1.75
N VAL A 65 9.55 -1.70 2.85
CA VAL A 65 8.78 -1.36 4.05
C VAL A 65 7.75 -0.28 3.76
N VAL A 66 8.13 0.78 3.03
CA VAL A 66 7.21 1.86 2.65
C VAL A 66 6.05 1.29 1.84
N CYS A 67 6.32 0.41 0.88
CA CYS A 67 5.28 -0.23 0.06
C CYS A 67 4.37 -1.14 0.89
N ALA A 68 4.93 -1.95 1.80
CA ALA A 68 4.13 -2.82 2.68
C ALA A 68 3.23 -2.01 3.62
N ALA A 69 3.77 -0.96 4.24
CA ALA A 69 3.03 -0.07 5.12
C ALA A 69 1.89 0.65 4.38
N PHE A 70 2.17 1.14 3.17
CA PHE A 70 1.17 1.82 2.37
C PHE A 70 0.10 0.86 1.82
N ALA A 71 0.47 -0.38 1.49
CA ALA A 71 -0.49 -1.42 1.18
C ALA A 71 -1.44 -1.67 2.36
N CYS A 72 -0.94 -1.75 3.60
CA CYS A 72 -1.78 -1.87 4.80
C CYS A 72 -2.75 -0.69 4.93
N GLU A 73 -2.26 0.55 4.76
CA GLU A 73 -3.09 1.75 4.81
C GLU A 73 -4.22 1.69 3.78
N LEU A 74 -3.91 1.40 2.52
CA LEU A 74 -4.89 1.29 1.44
C LEU A 74 -5.91 0.17 1.70
N CYS A 75 -5.47 -0.96 2.24
CA CYS A 75 -6.38 -2.06 2.58
C CYS A 75 -7.39 -1.65 3.65
N LEU A 76 -6.94 -1.02 4.74
CA LEU A 76 -7.82 -0.57 5.80
C LEU A 76 -8.83 0.47 5.27
N LYS A 77 -8.38 1.41 4.43
CA LYS A 77 -9.27 2.39 3.78
C LYS A 77 -10.31 1.72 2.89
N TRP A 78 -9.91 0.71 2.12
CA TRP A 78 -10.84 -0.05 1.28
C TRP A 78 -11.89 -0.77 2.12
N LEU A 79 -11.48 -1.42 3.21
CA LEU A 79 -12.40 -2.13 4.11
C LEU A 79 -13.41 -1.18 4.74
N ILE A 80 -12.96 0.00 5.21
CA ILE A 80 -13.86 1.03 5.75
C ILE A 80 -14.84 1.51 4.69
N TYR A 81 -14.36 1.83 3.49
CA TYR A 81 -15.22 2.25 2.38
C TYR A 81 -16.25 1.17 2.03
N ASN A 82 -15.87 -0.11 2.08
CA ASN A 82 -16.79 -1.21 1.78
C ASN A 82 -17.85 -1.44 2.88
N GLU A 83 -17.61 -0.97 4.11
CA GLU A 83 -18.57 -1.02 5.22
C GLU A 83 -19.45 0.23 5.30
N THR A 84 -18.96 1.38 4.85
CA THR A 84 -19.57 2.70 5.14
C THR A 84 -19.90 3.54 3.91
N GLU A 85 -19.35 3.21 2.74
CA GLU A 85 -19.35 4.01 1.51
C GLU A 85 -18.68 5.40 1.66
N GLU A 86 -17.92 5.62 2.74
CA GLU A 86 -17.26 6.90 3.03
C GLU A 86 -15.74 6.84 2.78
N GLU A 87 -15.21 7.85 2.11
CA GLU A 87 -13.77 8.01 1.92
C GLU A 87 -13.11 8.52 3.21
N VAL A 88 -12.19 7.73 3.76
CA VAL A 88 -11.43 8.11 4.96
C VAL A 88 -10.07 8.71 4.64
N LYS A 89 -9.71 9.75 5.40
CA LYS A 89 -8.41 10.43 5.35
C LYS A 89 -7.56 10.03 6.56
N GLY A 90 -6.26 10.21 6.45
CA GLY A 90 -5.28 9.80 7.46
C GLY A 90 -4.43 8.63 7.00
N HIS A 91 -3.40 8.31 7.78
CA HIS A 91 -2.40 7.28 7.47
C HIS A 91 -2.03 6.42 8.69
N ARG A 92 -2.53 6.77 9.88
CA ARG A 92 -2.23 6.05 11.12
C ARG A 92 -3.01 4.74 11.16
N LEU A 93 -2.32 3.61 11.24
CA LEU A 93 -2.94 2.29 11.18
C LEU A 93 -3.89 2.04 12.36
N THR A 94 -3.56 2.55 13.54
CA THR A 94 -4.41 2.46 14.74
C THR A 94 -5.72 3.20 14.57
N GLU A 95 -5.69 4.41 14.01
CA GLU A 95 -6.88 5.21 13.75
C GLU A 95 -7.76 4.56 12.68
N LEU A 96 -7.16 4.11 11.57
CA LEU A 96 -7.90 3.43 10.50
C LEU A 96 -8.53 2.12 11.00
N TYR A 97 -7.80 1.31 11.74
CA TYR A 97 -8.33 0.08 12.33
C TYR A 97 -9.52 0.37 13.27
N GLY A 98 -9.44 1.43 14.07
CA GLY A 98 -10.50 1.81 15.00
C GLY A 98 -11.79 2.28 14.33
N LEU A 99 -11.77 2.60 13.03
CA LEU A 99 -12.95 2.98 12.25
C LEU A 99 -13.72 1.78 11.69
N LEU A 100 -13.14 0.58 11.71
CA LEU A 100 -13.78 -0.63 11.19
C LEU A 100 -14.89 -1.12 12.13
N SER A 101 -15.82 -1.91 11.59
CA SER A 101 -16.81 -2.63 12.39
C SER A 101 -16.15 -3.56 13.43
N GLN A 102 -16.83 -3.83 14.54
CA GLN A 102 -16.29 -4.72 15.58
C GLN A 102 -15.98 -6.12 15.04
N ASP A 103 -16.79 -6.63 14.12
CA ASP A 103 -16.58 -7.94 13.47
C ASP A 103 -15.30 -7.94 12.63
N MET A 104 -15.06 -6.88 11.87
CA MET A 104 -13.84 -6.74 11.09
C MET A 104 -12.61 -6.53 11.98
N GLN A 105 -12.74 -5.71 13.03
CA GLN A 105 -11.69 -5.54 14.03
C GLN A 105 -11.31 -6.88 14.68
N ASN A 106 -12.28 -7.70 15.05
CA ASN A 106 -12.06 -9.03 15.61
C ASN A 106 -11.35 -9.95 14.60
N HIS A 107 -11.83 -9.98 13.34
CA HIS A 107 -11.20 -10.76 12.27
C HIS A 107 -9.74 -10.39 12.05
N ILE A 108 -9.44 -9.09 11.95
CA ILE A 108 -8.07 -8.61 11.72
C ILE A 108 -7.19 -8.85 12.95
N SER A 109 -7.72 -8.64 14.16
CA SER A 109 -6.94 -8.85 15.40
C SER A 109 -6.53 -10.31 15.61
N ALA A 110 -7.24 -11.26 14.99
CA ALA A 110 -6.88 -12.67 15.01
C ALA A 110 -5.62 -12.99 14.19
N PHE A 111 -5.10 -12.04 13.41
CA PHE A 111 -3.85 -12.17 12.64
C PHE A 111 -2.68 -12.64 13.52
N GLN A 112 -2.54 -12.10 14.73
CA GLN A 112 -1.51 -12.56 15.67
C GLN A 112 -1.83 -12.22 17.13
N SER A 113 -1.14 -12.92 18.04
CA SER A 113 -1.12 -12.55 19.46
C SER A 113 -0.55 -11.14 19.67
N ALA A 114 -1.05 -10.42 20.67
CA ALA A 114 -0.62 -9.04 20.97
C ALA A 114 -0.77 -8.09 19.77
N PHE A 115 -1.86 -8.23 19.00
CA PHE A 115 -2.15 -7.40 17.83
C PHE A 115 -2.13 -5.89 18.15
N SER A 116 -2.62 -5.48 19.32
CA SER A 116 -2.59 -4.07 19.74
C SER A 116 -1.16 -3.52 19.81
N ASP A 117 -0.23 -4.26 20.41
CA ASP A 117 1.19 -3.86 20.48
C ASP A 117 1.85 -3.85 19.10
N PHE A 118 1.49 -4.81 18.24
CA PHE A 118 1.93 -4.81 16.85
C PHE A 118 1.46 -3.55 16.11
N LEU A 119 0.16 -3.24 16.21
CA LEU A 119 -0.44 -2.14 15.48
C LEU A 119 0.13 -0.81 15.97
N GLN A 120 0.28 -0.64 17.29
CA GLN A 120 0.86 0.57 17.87
C GLN A 120 2.31 0.79 17.45
N ARG A 121 3.12 -0.28 17.37
CA ARG A 121 4.51 -0.17 16.94
C ARG A 121 4.67 0.17 15.46
N ASN A 122 3.71 -0.20 14.62
CA ASN A 122 3.72 0.03 13.18
C ASN A 122 2.87 1.22 12.73
N ASP A 123 2.26 1.94 13.67
CA ASP A 123 1.24 2.97 13.42
C ASP A 123 1.71 4.10 12.48
N ASP A 124 2.98 4.47 12.58
CA ASP A 124 3.64 5.53 11.81
C ASP A 124 4.84 5.01 11.01
N VAL A 125 4.91 3.69 10.76
CA VAL A 125 6.03 3.05 10.06
C VAL A 125 6.21 3.61 8.65
N PHE A 126 5.13 3.99 7.97
CA PHE A 126 5.17 4.65 6.66
C PHE A 126 5.93 5.98 6.71
N ILE A 127 5.72 6.79 7.74
CA ILE A 127 6.42 8.06 7.91
C ILE A 127 7.87 7.80 8.29
N LYS A 128 8.08 7.00 9.33
CA LYS A 128 9.42 6.73 9.87
C LYS A 128 10.36 6.12 8.83
N ALA A 129 9.86 5.22 7.98
CA ALA A 129 10.67 4.61 6.93
C ALA A 129 11.21 5.64 5.92
N ARG A 130 10.42 6.66 5.56
CA ARG A 130 10.84 7.71 4.61
C ARG A 130 11.94 8.60 5.17
N TYR A 131 11.89 8.85 6.48
CA TYR A 131 12.84 9.70 7.20
C TYR A 131 13.87 8.89 8.00
N HIS A 132 14.10 7.61 7.65
CA HIS A 132 15.04 6.75 8.37
C HIS A 132 16.46 7.33 8.41
N HIS A 133 16.86 8.07 7.37
CA HIS A 133 18.17 8.73 7.27
C HIS A 133 18.36 9.87 8.27
N GLU A 134 17.29 10.35 8.90
CA GLU A 134 17.31 11.36 9.97
C GLU A 134 17.41 10.72 11.37
N SER A 135 17.35 9.39 11.48
CA SER A 135 17.35 8.64 12.73
C SER A 135 18.69 7.95 12.98
N GLU A 136 19.21 8.02 14.21
CA GLU A 136 20.47 7.37 14.58
C GLU A 136 20.36 5.83 14.64
N LEU A 137 19.17 5.32 14.97
CA LEU A 137 18.87 3.89 15.04
C LEU A 137 17.45 3.65 14.53
N PHE A 138 17.33 2.99 13.39
CA PHE A 138 16.03 2.54 12.88
C PHE A 138 16.11 1.07 12.47
N ALA A 139 15.45 0.21 13.24
CA ALA A 139 15.32 -1.20 12.94
C ALA A 139 13.94 -1.45 12.32
N PHE A 140 13.92 -1.91 11.08
CA PHE A 140 12.70 -2.36 10.44
C PHE A 140 12.30 -3.74 10.98
N ARG A 141 10.99 -3.97 11.08
CA ARG A 141 10.41 -5.31 11.18
C ARG A 141 9.68 -5.61 9.88
N GLU A 142 10.44 -5.58 8.79
CA GLU A 142 9.96 -5.64 7.42
C GLU A 142 9.08 -6.87 7.16
N THR A 143 9.44 -8.01 7.75
CA THR A 143 8.67 -9.26 7.61
C THR A 143 7.31 -9.16 8.27
N GLU A 144 7.21 -8.55 9.47
CA GLU A 144 5.93 -8.43 10.19
C GLU A 144 4.94 -7.55 9.40
N ILE A 145 5.40 -6.40 8.89
CA ILE A 145 4.52 -5.50 8.13
C ILE A 145 4.17 -6.07 6.74
N LEU A 146 5.08 -6.80 6.10
CA LEU A 146 4.80 -7.49 4.84
C LEU A 146 3.75 -8.58 5.01
N GLN A 147 3.88 -9.43 6.04
CA GLN A 147 2.90 -10.48 6.34
C GLN A 147 1.52 -9.89 6.67
N PHE A 148 1.49 -8.76 7.37
CA PHE A 148 0.23 -8.08 7.64
C PHE A 148 -0.41 -7.50 6.37
N ALA A 149 0.39 -6.92 5.46
CA ALA A 149 -0.11 -6.46 4.16
C ALA A 149 -0.67 -7.62 3.33
N GLN A 150 0.01 -8.77 3.29
CA GLN A 150 -0.46 -9.97 2.62
C GLN A 150 -1.80 -10.45 3.20
N PHE A 151 -1.89 -10.53 4.53
CA PHE A 151 -3.12 -10.90 5.22
C PHE A 151 -4.28 -9.96 4.86
N LEU A 152 -4.08 -8.65 4.91
CA LEU A 152 -5.12 -7.67 4.60
C LEU A 152 -5.57 -7.75 3.14
N VAL A 153 -4.65 -7.96 2.19
CA VAL A 153 -5.02 -8.15 0.77
C VAL A 153 -5.86 -9.42 0.61
N SER A 154 -5.50 -10.54 1.25
CA SER A 154 -6.34 -11.75 1.23
C SER A 154 -7.73 -11.52 1.84
N THR A 155 -7.84 -10.72 2.90
CA THR A 155 -9.14 -10.31 3.46
C THR A 155 -9.94 -9.48 2.45
N MET A 156 -9.32 -8.55 1.73
CA MET A 156 -10.00 -7.76 0.69
C MET A 156 -10.48 -8.65 -0.47
N GLU A 157 -9.65 -9.59 -0.93
CA GLU A 157 -9.99 -10.51 -2.02
C GLU A 157 -11.22 -11.36 -1.66
N SER A 158 -11.24 -11.98 -0.48
CA SER A 158 -12.38 -12.78 -0.02
C SER A 158 -13.68 -11.96 0.13
N LYS A 159 -13.58 -10.70 0.56
CA LYS A 159 -14.72 -9.77 0.62
C LYS A 159 -15.21 -9.37 -0.77
N ASN A 160 -14.31 -9.18 -1.72
CA ASN A 160 -14.67 -8.76 -3.07
C ASN A 160 -15.33 -9.88 -3.88
N GLU A 161 -14.98 -11.15 -3.64
CA GLU A 161 -15.65 -12.31 -4.24
C GLU A 161 -17.04 -12.59 -3.67
N SER A 162 -17.33 -12.06 -2.48
CA SER A 162 -18.62 -12.24 -1.78
C SER A 162 -19.67 -11.16 -2.10
N ALA A 163 -19.32 -10.15 -2.90
CA ALA A 163 -20.14 -8.98 -3.24
C ALA A 163 -20.64 -9.06 -4.69
#